data_AF-A0A062UC75-F1
#
_entry.id   AF-A0A062UC75-F1
#
_cell.length_a   1.000
_cell.length_b   1.000
_cell.length_c   1.000
_cell.angle_alpha   90.00
_cell.angle_beta   90.00
_cell.angle_gamma   90.00
#
_symmetry.space_group_name_H-M   'P 1'
#
loop_
_entity.id
_entity.type
_entity.pdbx_description
1 polymer ?
#
loop_
_entity_poly.entity_id
_entity_poly.type
_entity_poly.pdbx_seq_one_letter_code
_entity_poly.pdbx_strand_id
1 'polypeptide(L)'
;MMKPLLAGLCLGLVSQPALADEVWSTLVGDVVYESDTPEGWAVWSYEADSGPVKIYLKGLAGVYEGRGAYAGVWIAQDDPEIEMCDVAIRNPDTGASHYNWGRVDIVFTEPDFPGGWVALRGNCFNDPTDYLVGKPIVASE
;
A
#
# COMPACT_ATOMS: atom_id res chain seq x y z
N MET A 1 35.86 40.72 -32.59
CA MET A 1 36.09 39.25 -32.65
C MET A 1 34.94 38.57 -31.93
N MET A 2 34.11 37.87 -32.69
CA MET A 2 32.87 37.22 -32.24
C MET A 2 33.23 35.78 -31.81
N LYS A 3 32.95 35.41 -30.55
CA LYS A 3 33.10 34.02 -30.06
C LYS A 3 31.73 33.35 -30.12
N PRO A 4 31.60 32.14 -30.71
CA PRO A 4 30.32 31.47 -30.82
C PRO A 4 29.91 30.86 -29.48
N LEU A 5 28.63 31.00 -29.15
CA LEU A 5 27.98 30.43 -27.98
C LEU A 5 27.71 28.94 -28.27
N LEU A 6 28.29 28.02 -27.50
CA LEU A 6 27.87 26.61 -27.48
C LEU A 6 26.60 26.53 -26.61
N ALA A 7 25.45 26.31 -27.24
CA ALA A 7 24.21 25.97 -26.53
C ALA A 7 24.18 24.44 -26.31
N GLY A 8 24.46 24.00 -25.09
CA GLY A 8 24.25 22.62 -24.66
C GLY A 8 22.78 22.38 -24.34
N LEU A 9 22.13 21.49 -25.10
CA LEU A 9 20.77 21.05 -24.88
C LEU A 9 20.76 20.04 -23.72
N CYS A 10 20.50 20.50 -22.50
CA CYS A 10 20.18 19.62 -21.36
C CYS A 10 18.78 19.04 -21.56
N LEU A 11 18.67 17.81 -22.07
CA LEU A 11 17.45 17.02 -21.90
C LEU A 11 17.35 16.61 -20.43
N GLY A 12 16.61 17.40 -19.65
CA GLY A 12 16.17 17.02 -18.33
C GLY A 12 15.21 15.83 -18.43
N LEU A 13 15.65 14.67 -17.96
CA LEU A 13 14.74 13.58 -17.61
C LEU A 13 13.88 14.07 -16.46
N VAL A 14 12.66 14.50 -16.76
CA VAL A 14 11.66 14.80 -15.73
C VAL A 14 11.23 13.45 -15.17
N SER A 15 11.74 13.09 -13.99
CA SER A 15 11.15 12.02 -13.20
C SER A 15 9.75 12.48 -12.82
N GLN A 16 8.73 12.00 -13.52
CA GLN A 16 7.37 12.16 -13.03
C GLN A 16 7.30 11.42 -11.70
N PRO A 17 6.82 12.04 -10.61
CA PRO A 17 6.50 11.27 -9.42
C PRO A 17 5.52 10.18 -9.87
N ALA A 18 5.75 8.93 -9.48
CA ALA A 18 4.69 7.93 -9.58
C ALA A 18 3.58 8.47 -8.68
N LEU A 19 2.51 8.98 -9.29
CA LEU A 19 1.28 9.25 -8.58
C LEU A 19 0.86 7.88 -8.07
N ALA A 20 0.69 7.73 -6.76
CA ALA A 20 0.00 6.56 -6.25
C ALA A 20 -1.34 6.51 -6.98
N ASP A 21 -1.57 5.44 -7.75
CA ASP A 21 -2.71 5.37 -8.66
C ASP A 21 -4.03 5.47 -7.89
N GLU A 22 -4.02 5.06 -6.61
CA GLU A 22 -5.16 5.18 -5.70
C GLU A 22 -4.71 5.58 -4.30
N VAL A 23 -5.46 6.51 -3.70
CA VAL A 23 -5.32 6.89 -2.29
C VAL A 23 -6.71 6.86 -1.66
N TRP A 24 -6.81 6.34 -0.44
CA TRP A 24 -8.04 6.28 0.32
C TRP A 24 -7.91 6.97 1.67
N SER A 25 -8.87 7.83 1.98
CA SER A 25 -8.98 8.40 3.32
C SER A 25 -9.61 7.38 4.26
N THR A 26 -8.98 7.17 5.42
CA THR A 26 -9.44 6.25 6.46
C THR A 26 -9.37 6.90 7.85
N LEU A 27 -9.83 6.20 8.89
CA LEU A 27 -9.73 6.67 10.28
C LEU A 27 -8.31 6.59 10.86
N VAL A 28 -7.38 5.87 10.22
CA VAL A 28 -5.99 5.71 10.67
C VAL A 28 -5.00 6.49 9.81
N GLY A 29 -5.50 7.41 8.98
CA GLY A 29 -4.71 8.14 7.98
C GLY A 29 -5.01 7.65 6.56
N ASP A 30 -4.26 8.18 5.61
CA ASP A 30 -4.44 7.81 4.20
C ASP A 30 -3.74 6.48 3.92
N VAL A 31 -4.48 5.57 3.28
CA VAL A 31 -3.94 4.34 2.70
C VAL A 31 -3.63 4.60 1.24
N VAL A 32 -2.45 4.18 0.80
CA VAL A 32 -1.89 4.48 -0.51
C VAL A 32 -1.63 3.17 -1.24
N TYR A 33 -2.05 3.07 -2.50
CA TYR A 33 -1.59 2.02 -3.42
C TYR A 33 -0.20 2.39 -3.92
N GLU A 34 0.82 1.62 -3.55
CA GLU A 34 2.22 2.00 -3.78
C GLU A 34 2.78 1.38 -5.05
N SER A 35 2.56 0.08 -5.24
CA SER A 35 3.19 -0.70 -6.32
C SER A 35 2.58 -2.09 -6.46
N ASP A 36 2.98 -2.77 -7.52
CA ASP A 36 2.71 -4.18 -7.78
C ASP A 36 3.99 -5.00 -7.76
N THR A 37 3.93 -6.18 -7.16
CA THR A 37 5.02 -7.16 -7.26
C THR A 37 4.86 -8.04 -8.49
N PRO A 38 5.96 -8.57 -9.07
CA PRO A 38 5.90 -9.50 -10.21
C PRO A 38 5.07 -10.78 -9.96
N GLU A 39 4.91 -11.18 -8.71
CA GLU A 39 4.14 -12.36 -8.29
C GLU A 39 2.64 -12.09 -8.15
N GLY A 40 2.18 -10.87 -8.47
CA GLY A 40 0.77 -10.50 -8.49
C GLY A 40 0.23 -10.02 -7.15
N TRP A 41 1.07 -9.39 -6.32
CA TRP A 41 0.64 -8.75 -5.08
C TRP A 41 0.54 -7.24 -5.27
N ALA A 42 -0.60 -6.67 -4.88
CA ALA A 42 -0.71 -5.22 -4.70
C ALA A 42 -0.09 -4.86 -3.34
N VAL A 43 0.75 -3.83 -3.31
CA VAL A 43 1.38 -3.32 -2.11
C VAL A 43 0.74 -1.99 -1.73
N TRP A 44 0.10 -1.94 -0.57
CA TRP A 44 -0.45 -0.72 0.00
C TRP A 44 0.36 -0.28 1.22
N SER A 45 0.32 1.00 1.58
CA SER A 45 0.80 1.46 2.88
C SER A 45 -0.03 2.56 3.51
N TYR A 46 0.14 2.70 4.81
CA TYR A 46 -0.25 3.88 5.57
C TYR A 46 0.76 4.12 6.68
N GLU A 47 0.79 5.35 7.20
CA GLU A 47 1.61 5.71 8.35
C GLU A 47 0.84 5.44 9.65
N ALA A 48 1.40 4.65 10.55
CA ALA A 48 0.92 4.48 11.92
C ALA A 48 1.88 5.17 12.91
N ASP A 49 1.45 5.32 14.16
CA ASP A 49 2.28 5.93 15.21
C ASP A 49 3.60 5.18 15.43
N SER A 50 3.60 3.85 15.25
CA SER A 50 4.79 2.98 15.34
C SER A 50 5.63 2.94 14.06
N GLY A 51 5.24 3.70 13.03
CA GLY A 51 5.89 3.77 11.73
C GLY A 51 5.06 3.19 10.59
N PRO A 52 5.67 3.03 9.40
CA PRO A 52 4.94 2.63 8.20
C PRO A 52 4.45 1.19 8.30
N VAL A 53 3.22 0.97 7.86
CA VAL A 53 2.60 -0.35 7.72
C VAL A 53 2.47 -0.66 6.23
N LYS A 54 2.91 -1.85 5.81
CA LYS A 54 2.75 -2.34 4.43
C LYS A 54 1.71 -3.45 4.41
N ILE A 55 0.84 -3.45 3.42
CA ILE A 55 -0.21 -4.45 3.20
C ILE A 55 0.02 -5.09 1.84
N TYR A 56 0.02 -6.42 1.80
CA TYR A 56 0.22 -7.20 0.58
C TYR A 56 -1.05 -7.99 0.27
N LEU A 57 -1.72 -7.63 -0.83
CA LEU A 57 -2.99 -8.22 -1.25
C LEU A 57 -2.79 -9.06 -2.50
N LYS A 58 -3.05 -10.38 -2.39
CA LYS A 58 -2.80 -11.30 -3.50
C LYS A 58 -3.89 -11.20 -4.57
N GLY A 59 -3.48 -11.11 -5.83
CA GLY A 59 -4.38 -11.12 -6.99
C GLY A 59 -5.04 -9.78 -7.30
N LEU A 60 -4.73 -8.73 -6.53
CA LEU A 60 -5.23 -7.37 -6.78
C LEU A 60 -4.31 -6.56 -7.71
N ALA A 61 -3.04 -6.98 -7.87
CA ALA A 61 -2.06 -6.29 -8.71
C ALA A 61 -2.59 -6.06 -10.13
N GLY A 62 -2.58 -4.79 -10.58
CA GLY A 62 -3.05 -4.37 -11.91
C GLY A 62 -4.55 -4.54 -12.16
N VAL A 63 -5.36 -4.83 -11.14
CA VAL A 63 -6.82 -5.01 -11.28
C VAL A 63 -7.53 -3.73 -10.86
N TYR A 64 -8.11 -3.02 -11.83
CA TYR A 64 -8.82 -1.75 -11.60
C TYR A 64 -10.33 -1.80 -11.91
N GLU A 65 -10.82 -2.90 -12.46
CA GLU A 65 -12.23 -3.13 -12.80
C GLU A 65 -12.67 -4.51 -12.29
N GLY A 66 -13.97 -4.67 -12.01
CA GLY A 66 -14.54 -5.94 -11.56
C GLY A 66 -13.98 -6.45 -10.23
N ARG A 67 -13.49 -5.54 -9.37
CA ARG A 67 -12.91 -5.88 -8.07
C ARG A 67 -13.98 -6.43 -7.12
N GLY A 68 -13.58 -7.45 -6.35
CA GLY A 68 -14.42 -8.10 -5.36
C GLY A 68 -13.73 -8.18 -4.01
N ALA A 69 -13.47 -9.41 -3.56
CA ALA A 69 -12.82 -9.69 -2.29
C ALA A 69 -11.38 -10.20 -2.49
N TYR A 70 -10.47 -9.75 -1.63
CA TYR A 70 -9.07 -10.17 -1.62
C TYR A 70 -8.62 -10.45 -0.19
N ALA A 71 -7.57 -11.26 -0.06
CA ALA A 71 -6.96 -11.58 1.22
C ALA A 71 -5.47 -11.30 1.16
N GLY A 72 -4.87 -11.03 2.32
CA GLY A 72 -3.48 -10.61 2.39
C GLY A 72 -2.90 -10.63 3.79
N VAL A 73 -1.74 -9.99 3.90
CA VAL A 73 -1.02 -9.79 5.16
C VAL A 73 -0.60 -8.34 5.30
N TRP A 74 -0.64 -7.83 6.52
CA TRP A 74 -0.02 -6.55 6.87
C TRP A 74 1.24 -6.80 7.68
N ILE A 75 2.25 -5.95 7.50
CA ILE A 75 3.54 -5.99 8.18
C ILE A 75 3.86 -4.59 8.68
N ALA A 76 4.29 -4.50 9.93
CA ALA A 76 4.73 -3.26 10.56
C ALA A 76 6.08 -3.45 11.25
N GLN A 77 6.69 -2.35 11.70
CA GLN A 77 7.90 -2.42 12.52
C GLN A 77 7.63 -3.13 13.85
N ASP A 78 8.62 -3.86 14.35
CA ASP A 78 8.52 -4.49 15.66
C ASP A 78 8.60 -3.41 16.75
N ASP A 79 7.64 -3.43 17.67
CA ASP A 79 7.47 -2.51 18.78
C ASP A 79 7.38 -3.29 20.12
N PRO A 80 8.32 -3.10 21.07
CA PRO A 80 8.30 -3.85 22.33
C PRO A 80 7.08 -3.55 23.22
N GLU A 81 6.28 -2.53 22.92
CA GLU A 81 5.11 -2.13 23.70
C GLU A 81 3.81 -2.84 23.29
N ILE A 82 3.81 -3.61 22.20
CA ILE A 82 2.65 -4.36 21.73
C ILE A 82 2.91 -5.87 21.74
N GLU A 83 1.83 -6.65 21.80
CA GLU A 83 1.93 -8.11 21.69
C GLU A 83 2.33 -8.52 20.27
N MET A 84 3.44 -9.24 20.18
CA MET A 84 4.02 -9.75 18.93
C MET A 84 3.56 -11.16 18.63
N CYS A 85 3.62 -11.54 17.35
CA CYS A 85 3.41 -12.92 16.95
C CYS A 85 4.55 -13.82 17.41
N ASP A 86 4.25 -15.09 17.69
CA ASP A 86 5.26 -16.09 18.04
C ASP A 86 6.19 -16.46 16.89
N VAL A 87 5.78 -16.17 15.65
CA VAL A 87 6.55 -16.45 14.43
C VAL A 87 6.74 -15.17 13.63
N ALA A 88 7.93 -15.01 13.07
CA ALA A 88 8.21 -13.91 12.16
C ALA A 88 7.81 -14.24 10.73
N ILE A 89 7.40 -13.22 9.98
CA ILE A 89 7.30 -13.29 8.52
C ILE A 89 8.31 -12.36 7.86
N ARG A 90 8.71 -12.73 6.65
CA ARG A 90 9.70 -11.97 5.89
C ARG A 90 9.01 -10.88 5.08
N ASN A 91 9.39 -9.63 5.31
CA ASN A 91 9.00 -8.52 4.48
C ASN A 91 9.59 -8.73 3.06
N PRO A 92 8.76 -8.78 2.01
CA PRO A 92 9.22 -9.07 0.65
C PRO A 92 10.06 -7.93 0.05
N ASP A 93 9.86 -6.69 0.50
CA ASP A 93 10.55 -5.51 -0.04
C ASP A 93 11.95 -5.35 0.58
N THR A 94 12.06 -5.53 1.90
CA THR A 94 13.32 -5.32 2.63
C THR A 94 14.09 -6.61 2.90
N GLY A 95 13.42 -7.76 2.84
CA GLY A 95 13.96 -9.05 3.24
C GLY A 95 14.14 -9.23 4.75
N ALA A 96 13.79 -8.22 5.57
CA ALA A 96 13.82 -8.31 7.03
C ALA A 96 12.71 -9.22 7.56
N SER A 97 12.90 -9.79 8.74
CA SER A 97 11.87 -10.59 9.42
C SER A 97 11.22 -9.74 10.51
N HIS A 98 9.89 -9.77 10.58
CA HIS A 98 9.08 -9.00 11.53
C HIS A 98 8.13 -9.92 12.28
N TYR A 99 7.95 -9.67 13.56
CA TYR A 99 6.96 -10.33 14.42
C TYR A 99 5.67 -9.51 14.56
N ASN A 100 5.69 -8.23 14.16
CA ASN A 100 4.50 -7.39 14.08
C ASN A 100 3.80 -7.52 12.73
N TRP A 101 2.89 -8.48 12.63
CA TRP A 101 2.14 -8.73 11.41
C TRP A 101 0.79 -9.39 11.69
N GLY A 102 -0.03 -9.49 10.64
CA GLY A 102 -1.27 -10.25 10.74
C GLY A 102 -2.02 -10.36 9.42
N ARG A 103 -3.19 -10.96 9.47
CA ARG A 103 -4.04 -11.20 8.29
C ARG A 103 -4.95 -10.01 8.01
N VAL A 104 -5.25 -9.81 6.74
CA VAL A 104 -6.24 -8.84 6.28
C VAL A 104 -7.13 -9.48 5.23
N ASP A 105 -8.43 -9.21 5.33
CA ASP A 105 -9.40 -9.49 4.29
C ASP A 105 -10.00 -8.17 3.84
N ILE A 106 -10.20 -7.97 2.55
CA ILE A 106 -10.74 -6.75 1.98
C ILE A 106 -11.85 -7.04 0.99
N VAL A 107 -12.87 -6.20 0.97
CA VAL A 107 -13.95 -6.21 -0.01
C VAL A 107 -14.12 -4.81 -0.56
N PHE A 108 -14.08 -4.68 -1.88
CA PHE A 108 -14.38 -3.42 -2.56
C PHE A 108 -15.89 -3.14 -2.50
N THR A 109 -16.24 -1.89 -2.17
CA THR A 109 -17.64 -1.42 -2.14
C THR A 109 -18.14 -1.05 -3.53
N GLU A 110 -17.23 -0.57 -4.39
CA GLU A 110 -17.45 -0.34 -5.80
C GLU A 110 -16.42 -1.17 -6.59
N PRO A 111 -16.83 -1.93 -7.62
CA PRO A 111 -15.94 -2.86 -8.31
C PRO A 111 -14.90 -2.17 -9.21
N ASP A 112 -15.17 -0.96 -9.67
CA ASP A 112 -14.34 -0.26 -10.64
C ASP A 112 -13.66 0.97 -10.02
N PHE A 113 -12.49 1.34 -10.54
CA PHE A 113 -11.74 2.52 -10.12
C PHE A 113 -12.48 3.83 -10.49
N PRO A 114 -12.54 4.83 -9.59
CA PRO A 114 -12.13 4.80 -8.18
C PRO A 114 -13.16 4.09 -7.29
N GLY A 115 -12.71 3.11 -6.51
CA GLY A 115 -13.58 2.29 -5.66
C GLY A 115 -13.19 2.35 -4.19
N GLY A 116 -14.18 2.42 -3.30
CA GLY A 116 -13.96 2.27 -1.87
C GLY A 116 -13.81 0.81 -1.44
N TRP A 117 -13.49 0.61 -0.17
CA TRP A 117 -13.36 -0.73 0.39
C TRP A 117 -13.66 -0.79 1.89
N VAL A 118 -13.96 -2.00 2.35
CA VAL A 118 -13.99 -2.38 3.76
C VAL A 118 -12.97 -3.48 3.96
N ALA A 119 -12.09 -3.30 4.95
CA ALA A 119 -11.12 -4.31 5.36
C ALA A 119 -11.43 -4.81 6.76
N LEU A 120 -11.13 -6.08 7.02
CA LEU A 120 -11.02 -6.66 8.34
C LEU A 120 -9.55 -7.01 8.58
N ARG A 121 -9.03 -6.68 9.76
CA ARG A 121 -7.66 -6.95 10.18
C ARG A 121 -7.65 -7.82 11.44
N GLY A 122 -6.69 -8.74 11.50
CA GLY A 122 -6.38 -9.52 12.69
C GLY A 122 -4.88 -9.53 12.95
N ASN A 123 -4.49 -9.84 14.18
CA ASN A 123 -3.09 -10.02 14.56
C ASN A 123 -2.69 -11.49 14.38
N CYS A 124 -1.49 -11.71 13.85
CA CYS A 124 -0.93 -13.05 13.64
C CYS A 124 -1.89 -13.95 12.86
N PHE A 125 -2.09 -15.19 13.33
CA PHE A 125 -3.02 -16.15 12.74
C PHE A 125 -4.46 -16.02 13.24
N ASN A 126 -4.81 -14.99 14.02
CA ASN A 126 -6.18 -14.80 14.48
C ASN A 126 -7.09 -14.31 13.35
N ASP A 127 -8.37 -14.66 13.42
CA ASP A 127 -9.36 -14.23 12.42
C ASP A 127 -9.47 -12.71 12.42
N PRO A 128 -9.51 -12.06 11.23
CA PRO A 128 -9.65 -10.63 11.16
C PRO A 128 -10.99 -10.15 11.72
N THR A 129 -10.95 -9.30 12.76
CA THR A 129 -12.15 -8.77 13.42
C THR A 129 -12.22 -7.24 13.43
N ASP A 130 -11.08 -6.57 13.28
CA ASP A 130 -11.00 -5.11 13.37
C ASP A 130 -11.26 -4.49 12.01
N TYR A 131 -12.35 -3.75 11.86
CA TYR A 131 -12.75 -3.20 10.57
C TYR A 131 -12.16 -1.82 10.31
N LEU A 132 -11.83 -1.55 9.04
CA LEU A 132 -11.43 -0.24 8.54
C LEU A 132 -12.13 0.02 7.20
N VAL A 133 -12.51 1.27 6.97
CA VAL A 133 -13.16 1.69 5.72
C VAL A 133 -12.26 2.69 5.01
N GLY A 134 -12.00 2.45 3.72
CA GLY A 134 -11.29 3.37 2.85
C GLY A 134 -12.20 3.99 1.81
N LYS A 135 -12.24 5.33 1.78
CA LYS A 135 -12.97 6.10 0.77
C LYS A 135 -11.98 6.71 -0.23
N PRO A 136 -12.17 6.53 -1.53
CA PRO A 136 -11.21 7.03 -2.51
C PRO A 136 -11.12 8.55 -2.43
N ILE A 137 -9.88 9.06 -2.45
CA ILE A 137 -9.60 10.48 -2.60
C ILE A 137 -9.52 10.76 -4.09
N VAL A 138 -10.57 11.37 -4.63
CA VAL A 138 -10.61 11.82 -6.02
C VAL A 138 -10.31 13.32 -6.06
N ALA A 139 -9.53 13.77 -7.03
CA ALA A 139 -9.36 15.19 -7.28
C ALA A 139 -10.75 15.78 -7.60
N SER A 140 -11.17 16.81 -6.85
CA SER A 140 -12.33 17.60 -7.22
C SER A 140 -11.99 18.43 -8.46
N GLU A 141 -12.86 18.42 -9.48
CA GLU A 141 -12.80 19.34 -10.62
C GLU A 141 -12.88 20.81 -10.19
#